data_AF-A0A916NH45-F1
#
_entry.id   AF-A0A916NH45-F1
#
_cell.length_a   1.000
_cell.length_b   1.000
_cell.length_c   1.000
_cell.angle_alpha   90.00
_cell.angle_beta   90.00
_cell.angle_gamma   90.00
#
_symmetry.space_group_name_H-M   'P 1'
#
loop_
_entity.id
_entity.type
_entity.pdbx_description
1 polymer ?
#
loop_
_entity_poly.entity_id
_entity_poly.type
_entity_poly.pdbx_seq_one_letter_code
_entity_poly.pdbx_strand_id
1 'polypeptide(L)'
;MNDDSPERLHGDVVVTGQSRRIRSVRIVYAWLAAIYCLCVIVQVFLAGMGLFVSSNSWQWHRTFANSFELVSVVMFALSFAGRIRGVLRWFPLGLFALTVLQHMTLQLFSGVLPALHTVNALLLFWMSLVLMKNTLKWTVNSK
;
A
#
# COMPACT_ATOMS: atom_id res chain seq x y z
N MET A 1 -33.75 -36.79 46.73
CA MET A 1 -32.51 -36.06 47.04
C MET A 1 -31.81 -35.86 45.71
N ASN A 2 -31.72 -34.61 45.29
CA ASN A 2 -31.16 -34.13 44.02
C ASN A 2 -29.80 -34.74 43.70
N ASP A 3 -29.52 -35.04 42.43
CA ASP A 3 -28.82 -34.08 41.56
C ASP A 3 -28.87 -34.58 40.10
N ASP A 4 -29.50 -33.75 39.28
CA ASP A 4 -29.66 -33.89 37.84
C ASP A 4 -28.81 -32.76 37.26
N SER A 5 -27.64 -33.08 36.69
CA SER A 5 -26.82 -32.12 35.94
C SER A 5 -25.93 -32.86 34.94
N PRO A 6 -26.23 -32.80 33.63
CA PRO A 6 -25.32 -33.28 32.61
C PRO A 6 -24.15 -32.31 32.51
N GLU A 7 -22.94 -32.83 32.68
CA GLU A 7 -21.67 -32.15 32.45
C GLU A 7 -21.58 -31.71 30.98
N ARG A 8 -22.13 -30.52 30.68
CA ARG A 8 -21.93 -29.85 29.39
C ARG A 8 -20.52 -29.28 29.36
N LEU A 9 -19.57 -30.13 29.00
CA LEU A 9 -18.32 -29.70 28.39
C LEU A 9 -18.64 -29.12 27.01
N HIS A 10 -19.14 -27.88 26.99
CA HIS A 10 -18.94 -26.96 25.89
C HIS A 10 -17.43 -26.68 25.84
N GLY A 11 -16.68 -27.63 25.29
CA GLY A 11 -15.33 -27.39 24.82
C GLY A 11 -15.42 -26.22 23.86
N ASP A 12 -14.83 -25.11 24.28
CA ASP A 12 -14.74 -23.89 23.52
C ASP A 12 -14.23 -24.21 22.12
N VAL A 13 -15.16 -24.28 21.17
CA VAL A 13 -14.79 -24.16 19.77
C VAL A 13 -14.44 -22.71 19.57
N VAL A 14 -13.24 -22.33 19.99
CA VAL A 14 -12.55 -21.15 19.50
C VAL A 14 -12.24 -21.43 18.03
N VAL A 15 -13.27 -21.42 17.19
CA VAL A 15 -13.07 -21.25 15.75
C VAL A 15 -12.50 -19.85 15.63
N THR A 16 -11.17 -19.71 15.59
CA THR A 16 -10.52 -18.45 15.26
C THR A 16 -10.71 -18.16 13.76
N GLY A 17 -11.96 -18.05 13.32
CA GLY A 17 -12.31 -17.38 12.08
C GLY A 17 -12.05 -15.89 12.29
N GLN A 18 -11.16 -15.30 11.50
CA GLN A 18 -10.98 -13.85 11.56
C GLN A 18 -12.34 -13.17 11.37
N SER A 19 -12.63 -12.15 12.17
CA SER A 19 -13.90 -11.43 12.06
C SER A 19 -14.09 -10.93 10.62
N ARG A 20 -15.32 -11.03 10.09
CA ARG A 20 -15.65 -10.63 8.72
C ARG A 20 -15.13 -9.21 8.41
N ARG A 21 -15.18 -8.31 9.40
CA ARG A 21 -14.60 -6.96 9.35
C ARG A 21 -13.09 -6.95 9.06
N ILE A 22 -12.29 -7.72 9.80
CA ILE A 22 -10.83 -7.77 9.60
C ILE A 22 -10.49 -8.26 8.20
N ARG A 23 -11.21 -9.29 7.72
CA ARG A 23 -11.04 -9.81 6.36
C ARG A 23 -11.35 -8.75 5.30
N SER A 24 -12.47 -8.04 5.43
CA SER A 24 -12.82 -6.96 4.51
C SER A 24 -11.75 -5.85 4.49
N VAL A 25 -11.25 -5.44 5.65
CA VAL A 25 -10.18 -4.43 5.73
C VAL A 25 -8.90 -4.91 5.02
N ARG A 26 -8.51 -6.18 5.18
CA ARG A 26 -7.34 -6.74 4.49
C ARG A 26 -7.51 -6.80 2.98
N ILE A 27 -8.72 -7.09 2.49
CA ILE A 27 -9.04 -7.07 1.06
C ILE A 27 -8.94 -5.64 0.51
N VAL A 28 -9.54 -4.66 1.20
CA VAL A 28 -9.43 -3.24 0.81
C VAL A 28 -7.97 -2.78 0.79
N TYR A 29 -7.19 -3.14 1.82
CA TYR A 29 -5.76 -2.87 1.86
C TYR A 29 -5.01 -3.47 0.66
N ALA A 30 -5.31 -4.71 0.29
CA ALA A 30 -4.68 -5.38 -0.85
C ALA A 30 -5.01 -4.70 -2.19
N TRP A 31 -6.27 -4.28 -2.38
CA TRP A 31 -6.68 -3.51 -3.55
C TRP A 31 -6.00 -2.14 -3.60
N LEU A 32 -5.92 -1.43 -2.48
CA LEU A 32 -5.20 -0.16 -2.41
C LEU A 32 -3.71 -0.33 -2.75
N ALA A 33 -3.07 -1.41 -2.30
CA ALA A 33 -1.69 -1.71 -2.67
C ALA A 33 -1.53 -1.93 -4.20
N ALA A 34 -2.47 -2.65 -4.81
CA ALA A 34 -2.46 -2.87 -6.26
C ALA A 34 -2.71 -1.59 -7.05
N ILE A 35 -3.69 -0.78 -6.62
CA ILE A 35 -3.99 0.52 -7.22
C ILE A 35 -2.79 1.46 -7.08
N TYR A 36 -2.16 1.52 -5.91
CA TYR A 36 -0.97 2.34 -5.69
C TYR A 36 0.17 1.92 -6.64
N CYS A 37 0.44 0.61 -6.77
CA CYS A 37 1.43 0.11 -7.72
C CYS A 37 1.10 0.52 -9.17
N LEU A 38 -0.17 0.42 -9.58
CA LEU A 38 -0.63 0.86 -10.89
C LEU A 38 -0.46 2.38 -11.08
N CYS A 39 -0.78 3.18 -10.06
CA CYS A 39 -0.56 4.63 -10.09
C CYS A 39 0.91 4.98 -10.33
N VAL A 40 1.86 4.25 -9.72
CA VAL A 40 3.30 4.46 -9.98
C VAL A 40 3.65 4.18 -11.45
N ILE A 41 3.11 3.09 -12.03
CA ILE A 41 3.31 2.79 -13.47
C ILE A 41 2.79 3.92 -14.34
N VAL A 42 1.57 4.41 -14.06
CA VAL A 42 0.98 5.55 -14.78
C VAL A 42 1.85 6.79 -14.64
N GLN A 43 2.37 7.10 -13.45
CA GLN A 43 3.26 8.24 -13.26
C GLN A 43 4.55 8.15 -14.09
N VAL A 44 5.16 6.96 -14.18
CA VAL A 44 6.34 6.73 -15.03
C VAL A 44 5.99 6.93 -16.50
N PHE A 45 4.84 6.44 -16.95
CA PHE A 45 4.34 6.70 -18.30
C PHE A 45 4.12 8.19 -18.58
N LEU A 46 3.48 8.92 -17.66
CA LEU A 46 3.26 10.37 -17.78
C LEU A 46 4.59 11.16 -17.82
N ALA A 47 5.59 10.74 -17.03
CA ALA A 47 6.93 11.32 -17.08
C ALA A 47 7.61 11.04 -18.43
N GLY A 48 7.46 9.83 -18.97
CA GLY A 48 7.91 9.48 -20.32
C GLY A 48 7.26 10.34 -21.39
N MET A 49 5.95 10.61 -21.29
CA MET A 49 5.28 11.57 -22.18
C MET A 49 5.84 12.99 -22.04
N GLY A 50 6.23 13.40 -20.83
CA GLY A 50 6.90 14.66 -20.56
C GLY A 50 8.24 14.80 -21.29
N LEU A 51 8.99 13.69 -21.40
CA LEU A 51 10.28 13.61 -22.07
C LEU A 51 10.16 13.51 -23.59
N PHE A 52 9.27 12.64 -24.07
CA PHE A 52 9.27 12.19 -25.48
C PHE A 52 8.13 12.76 -26.32
N VAL A 53 7.06 13.28 -25.72
CA VAL A 53 5.85 13.69 -26.45
C VAL A 53 5.60 15.19 -26.31
N SER A 54 5.41 15.69 -25.09
CA SER A 54 5.15 17.12 -24.87
C SER A 54 5.55 17.55 -23.46
N SER A 55 6.14 18.75 -23.34
CA SER A 55 6.48 19.33 -22.03
C SER A 55 5.23 19.62 -21.18
N ASN A 56 4.06 19.80 -21.78
CA ASN A 56 2.80 19.97 -21.05
C ASN A 56 2.43 18.70 -20.25
N SER A 57 2.91 17.53 -20.68
CA SER A 57 2.69 16.26 -19.98
C SER A 57 3.31 16.20 -18.58
N TRP A 58 4.30 17.04 -18.28
CA TRP A 58 4.83 17.18 -16.93
C TRP A 58 3.80 17.71 -15.93
N GLN A 59 2.84 18.53 -16.38
CA GLN A 59 1.76 18.99 -15.52
C GLN A 59 0.84 17.84 -15.15
N TRP A 60 0.49 16.97 -16.11
CA TRP A 60 -0.29 15.77 -15.83
C TRP A 60 0.41 14.84 -14.84
N HIS A 61 1.72 14.60 -15.02
CA HIS A 61 2.52 13.81 -14.09
C HIS A 61 2.45 14.37 -12.65
N ARG A 62 2.68 15.67 -12.46
CA ARG A 62 2.67 16.31 -11.13
C ARG A 62 1.29 16.30 -10.48
N THR A 63 0.25 16.70 -11.21
CA THR A 63 -1.11 16.77 -10.67
C THR A 63 -1.62 15.38 -10.28
N PHE A 64 -1.31 14.37 -11.11
CA PHE A 64 -1.67 12.99 -10.81
C PHE A 64 -0.90 12.45 -9.59
N ALA A 65 0.39 12.75 -9.45
CA ALA A 65 1.18 12.36 -8.28
C ALA A 65 0.60 12.91 -6.97
N ASN A 66 0.29 14.20 -6.93
CA ASN A 66 -0.27 14.87 -5.75
C ASN A 66 -1.64 14.29 -5.34
N SER A 67 -2.41 13.76 -6.28
CA SER A 67 -3.75 13.21 -6.01
C SER A 67 -3.71 11.87 -5.26
N PHE A 68 -2.59 11.12 -5.33
CA PHE A 68 -2.50 9.76 -4.78
C PHE A 68 -1.40 9.58 -3.71
N GLU A 69 -0.63 10.62 -3.38
CA GLU A 69 0.44 10.57 -2.37
C GLU A 69 -0.06 10.09 -0.99
N LEU A 70 -1.26 10.51 -0.59
CA LEU A 70 -1.87 10.19 0.70
C LEU A 70 -2.45 8.76 0.79
N VAL A 71 -2.57 8.04 -0.33
CA VAL A 71 -3.06 6.65 -0.31
C VAL A 71 -2.19 5.76 0.58
N SER A 72 -0.87 5.98 0.56
CA SER A 72 0.09 5.28 1.41
C SER A 72 -0.18 5.51 2.91
N VAL A 73 -0.60 6.72 3.29
CA VAL A 73 -0.98 7.06 4.68
C VAL A 73 -2.31 6.41 5.06
N VAL A 74 -3.29 6.40 4.16
CA VAL A 74 -4.57 5.70 4.38
C VAL A 74 -4.33 4.21 4.58
N MET A 75 -3.49 3.59 3.75
CA MET A 75 -3.09 2.19 3.93
C MET A 75 -2.40 1.97 5.28
N PHE A 76 -1.49 2.86 5.68
CA PHE A 76 -0.86 2.77 7.00
C PHE A 76 -1.90 2.76 8.13
N ALA A 77 -2.90 3.64 8.09
CA ALA A 77 -4.00 3.65 9.07
C ALA A 77 -4.84 2.35 9.03
N LEU A 78 -5.17 1.86 7.83
CA LEU A 78 -5.90 0.60 7.65
C LEU A 78 -5.14 -0.62 8.19
N SER A 79 -3.80 -0.57 8.24
CA SER A 79 -3.00 -1.66 8.80
C SER A 79 -3.38 -1.98 10.25
N PHE A 80 -3.76 -0.97 11.04
CA PHE A 80 -4.22 -1.13 12.42
C PHE A 80 -5.59 -1.78 12.48
N ALA A 81 -6.54 -1.28 11.67
CA ALA A 81 -7.89 -1.82 11.60
C ALA A 81 -7.92 -3.27 11.09
N GLY A 82 -7.01 -3.63 10.18
CA GLY A 82 -6.85 -4.97 9.61
C GLY A 82 -6.00 -5.92 10.47
N ARG A 83 -5.54 -5.46 11.65
CA ARG A 83 -4.59 -6.18 12.53
C ARG A 83 -3.38 -6.74 11.75
N ILE A 84 -2.86 -5.94 10.81
CA ILE A 84 -1.65 -6.26 10.04
C ILE A 84 -0.46 -5.95 10.95
N ARG A 85 0.46 -6.91 11.08
CA ARG A 85 1.62 -6.85 12.00
C ARG A 85 2.93 -7.02 11.24
N GLY A 86 4.03 -6.67 11.91
CA GLY A 86 5.39 -6.80 11.37
C GLY A 86 5.68 -5.81 10.26
N VAL A 87 6.57 -6.21 9.35
CA VAL A 87 7.12 -5.36 8.29
C VAL A 87 6.02 -4.81 7.36
N LEU A 88 5.00 -5.59 7.02
CA LEU A 88 3.91 -5.15 6.13
C LEU A 88 3.14 -3.95 6.67
N ARG A 89 3.08 -3.75 7.99
CA ARG A 89 2.43 -2.58 8.59
C ARG A 89 3.20 -1.28 8.28
N TRP A 90 4.52 -1.35 8.21
CA TRP A 90 5.38 -0.17 8.05
C TRP A 90 5.70 0.13 6.58
N PHE A 91 5.49 -0.82 5.68
CA PHE A 91 5.69 -0.64 4.24
C PHE A 91 5.00 0.61 3.67
N PRO A 92 3.71 0.90 3.94
CA PRO A 92 3.07 2.11 3.42
C PRO A 92 3.71 3.40 3.93
N LEU A 93 4.21 3.41 5.17
CA LEU A 93 4.95 4.56 5.69
C LEU A 93 6.28 4.74 4.95
N GLY A 94 6.96 3.63 4.60
CA GLY A 94 8.14 3.66 3.74
C GLY A 94 7.84 4.20 2.33
N LEU A 95 6.71 3.81 1.72
CA LEU A 95 6.26 4.37 0.44
C LEU A 95 5.98 5.87 0.53
N PHE A 96 5.37 6.32 1.62
CA PHE A 96 5.16 7.74 1.89
C PHE A 96 6.50 8.49 2.01
N ALA A 97 7.45 7.96 2.77
CA ALA A 97 8.78 8.55 2.92
C ALA A 97 9.53 8.65 1.57
N LEU A 98 9.48 7.61 0.74
CA LEU A 98 10.03 7.63 -0.61
C LEU A 98 9.32 8.66 -1.52
N THR A 99 8.01 8.86 -1.32
CA THR A 99 7.25 9.91 -2.04
C THR A 99 7.73 11.29 -1.61
N VAL A 100 7.86 11.56 -0.31
CA VAL A 100 8.44 12.82 0.18
C VAL A 100 9.85 13.05 -0.37
N LEU A 101 10.67 11.99 -0.42
CA LEU A 101 12.00 12.06 -1.00
C LEU A 101 11.99 12.43 -2.50
N GLN A 102 10.98 11.99 -3.29
CA GLN A 102 10.80 12.45 -4.68
C GLN A 102 10.76 13.98 -4.74
N HIS A 103 9.96 14.61 -3.87
CA HIS A 103 9.80 16.08 -3.86
C HIS A 103 11.08 16.76 -3.41
N MET A 104 11.72 16.25 -2.34
CA MET A 104 12.98 16.81 -1.84
C MET A 104 14.08 16.77 -2.90
N THR A 105 14.18 15.69 -3.68
CA THR A 105 15.23 15.57 -4.70
C THR A 105 15.18 16.66 -5.77
N LEU A 106 13.98 17.15 -6.09
CA LEU A 106 13.78 18.21 -7.08
C LEU A 106 13.82 19.62 -6.47
N GLN A 107 13.41 19.77 -5.20
CA GLN A 107 13.30 21.08 -4.56
C GLN A 107 14.60 21.53 -3.85
N LEU A 108 15.36 20.59 -3.29
CA LEU A 108 16.49 20.90 -2.41
C LEU A 108 17.85 20.69 -3.06
N PHE A 109 17.93 19.93 -4.15
CA PHE A 109 19.19 19.61 -4.81
C PHE A 109 19.30 20.25 -6.18
N SER A 110 20.55 20.39 -6.64
CA SER A 110 20.92 20.94 -7.95
C SER A 110 22.00 20.10 -8.62
N GLY A 111 22.30 20.39 -9.89
CA GLY A 111 23.28 19.63 -10.67
C GLY A 111 22.80 18.22 -10.99
N VAL A 112 23.62 17.21 -10.67
CA VAL A 112 23.32 15.79 -11.00
C VAL A 112 22.39 15.13 -9.98
N LEU A 113 22.31 15.65 -8.74
CA LEU A 113 21.56 15.02 -7.64
C LEU A 113 20.04 14.89 -7.88
N PRO A 114 19.34 15.83 -8.55
CA PRO A 114 17.95 15.65 -8.95
C PRO A 114 17.69 14.40 -9.79
N ALA A 115 18.71 13.85 -10.48
CA ALA A 115 18.57 12.59 -11.21
C ALA A 115 18.23 11.40 -10.29
N LEU A 116 18.53 11.48 -8.99
CA LEU A 116 18.12 10.48 -8.00
C LEU A 116 16.60 10.30 -7.92
N HIS A 117 15.81 11.31 -8.35
CA HIS A 117 14.36 11.19 -8.49
C HIS A 117 13.97 9.95 -9.32
N THR A 118 14.68 9.71 -10.42
CA THR A 118 14.41 8.56 -11.31
C THR A 118 14.73 7.22 -10.64
N VAL A 119 15.86 7.14 -9.93
CA VAL A 119 16.26 5.94 -9.15
C VAL A 119 15.25 5.69 -8.02
N ASN A 120 14.83 6.74 -7.33
CA ASN A 120 13.83 6.67 -6.27
C ASN A 120 12.46 6.21 -6.81
N ALA A 121 12.07 6.60 -8.03
CA ALA A 121 10.85 6.11 -8.68
C ALA A 121 10.90 4.59 -8.93
N LEU A 122 12.05 4.05 -9.34
CA LEU A 122 12.23 2.60 -9.50
C LEU A 122 12.14 1.86 -8.16
N LEU A 123 12.72 2.43 -7.10
CA LEU A 123 12.61 1.87 -5.75
C LEU A 123 11.18 1.92 -5.23
N LEU A 124 10.46 3.03 -5.42
CA LEU A 124 9.06 3.18 -5.06
C LEU A 124 8.18 2.14 -5.79
N PHE A 125 8.40 1.97 -7.09
CA PHE A 125 7.74 0.94 -7.89
C PHE A 125 8.02 -0.46 -7.33
N TRP A 126 9.28 -0.81 -7.13
CA TRP A 126 9.67 -2.12 -6.60
C TRP A 126 9.02 -2.42 -5.25
N MET A 127 9.09 -1.48 -4.31
CA MET A 127 8.50 -1.62 -2.99
C MET A 127 6.97 -1.75 -3.05
N SER A 128 6.30 -1.00 -3.94
CA SER A 128 4.86 -1.11 -4.16
C SER A 128 4.47 -2.48 -4.74
N LEU A 129 5.29 -3.02 -5.65
CA LEU A 129 5.09 -4.34 -6.24
C LEU A 129 5.25 -5.45 -5.19
N VAL A 130 6.26 -5.35 -4.33
CA VAL A 130 6.46 -6.27 -3.21
C VAL A 130 5.27 -6.21 -2.25
N LEU A 131 4.80 -5.02 -1.89
CA LEU A 131 3.63 -4.86 -1.02
C LEU A 131 2.39 -5.53 -1.63
N MET A 132 2.08 -5.18 -2.89
CA MET A 132 0.96 -5.73 -3.64
C MET A 132 1.00 -7.26 -3.68
N LYS A 133 2.15 -7.86 -4.06
CA LYS A 133 2.32 -9.31 -4.15
C LYS A 133 2.10 -10.00 -2.80
N ASN A 134 2.55 -9.39 -1.70
CA ASN A 134 2.35 -9.97 -0.37
C ASN A 134 0.91 -9.88 0.11
N THR A 135 0.17 -8.83 -0.28
CA THR A 135 -1.22 -8.64 0.16
C THR A 135 -2.27 -9.27 -0.75
N LEU A 136 -2.00 -9.43 -2.05
CA LEU A 136 -2.92 -10.12 -2.98
C LEU A 136 -3.16 -11.59 -2.62
N LYS A 137 -2.22 -12.23 -1.92
CA LYS A 137 -2.43 -13.60 -1.40
C LYS A 137 -3.65 -13.69 -0.49
N TRP A 138 -4.02 -12.59 0.18
CA TRP A 138 -5.20 -12.54 1.05
C TRP A 138 -6.52 -12.51 0.27
N THR A 139 -6.52 -12.06 -0.98
CA THR A 139 -7.74 -12.03 -1.82
C THR A 139 -7.94 -13.36 -2.54
N VAL A 140 -6.86 -14.01 -2.99
CA VAL A 140 -6.93 -15.31 -3.69
C VAL A 140 -7.31 -16.45 -2.75
N ASN A 141 -6.74 -16.50 -1.54
CA ASN A 141 -7.07 -17.52 -0.52
C ASN A 141 -8.38 -17.22 0.24
N SER A 142 -9.21 -16.34 -0.32
CA SER A 142 -10.50 -15.95 0.25
C SER A 142 -11.68 -16.59 -0.50
N LYS A 143 -11.42 -17.60 -1.31
CA LYS A 143 -12.42 -18.56 -1.80
C LYS A 143 -12.30 -19.84 -0.99
#